data_AF-A0A2P5N676-F1
#
_entry.id   AF-A0A2P5N676-F1
#
_cell.length_a   1.000
_cell.length_b   1.000
_cell.length_c   1.000
_cell.angle_alpha   90.00
_cell.angle_beta   90.00
_cell.angle_gamma   90.00
#
_symmetry.space_group_name_H-M   'P 1'
#
loop_
_entity.id
_entity.type
_entity.pdbx_description
1 polymer ?
#
loop_
_entity_poly.entity_id
_entity_poly.type
_entity_poly.pdbx_seq_one_letter_code
_entity_poly.pdbx_strand_id
1 'polypeptide(L)'
;MALSGYKIFSFAVLLSTTACSTLPPAAKQYDSFSAYAESVFRHQNDLISRLMMRNDTDDNDELEDAEDAMNDACHLLNEYAEREMEHESMGLFFKRKVQSSIEECDQEIRKLETMLMQADKKPR
;
A
#
# COMPACT_ATOMS: atom_id res chain seq x y z
N MET A 1 5.91 72.32 13.27
CA MET A 1 6.22 71.33 14.33
C MET A 1 4.91 70.69 14.78
N ALA A 2 4.98 69.44 15.25
CA ALA A 2 3.91 68.53 15.71
C ALA A 2 3.27 67.62 14.63
N LEU A 3 3.92 66.47 14.38
CA LEU A 3 3.27 65.26 13.87
C LEU A 3 2.67 64.52 15.06
N SER A 4 1.35 64.40 15.11
CA SER A 4 0.59 63.80 16.21
C SER A 4 0.12 62.38 15.84
N GLY A 5 0.62 61.39 16.57
CA GLY A 5 -0.14 60.21 16.99
C GLY A 5 -0.41 59.12 15.95
N TYR A 6 0.58 58.32 15.60
CA TYR A 6 0.34 56.98 15.06
C TYR A 6 -0.25 56.10 16.17
N LYS A 7 -1.54 55.76 16.05
CA LYS A 7 -2.20 54.79 16.94
C LYS A 7 -1.60 53.41 16.69
N ILE A 8 -0.77 52.95 17.61
CA ILE A 8 -0.28 51.57 17.65
C ILE A 8 -1.49 50.68 17.98
N PHE A 9 -2.07 50.09 16.94
CA PHE A 9 -3.09 49.05 17.08
C PHE A 9 -2.36 47.76 17.48
N SER A 10 -2.07 47.61 18.77
CA SER A 10 -1.61 46.34 19.35
C SER A 10 -2.75 45.34 19.26
N PHE A 11 -2.86 44.63 18.13
CA PHE A 11 -3.62 43.40 18.05
C PHE A 11 -2.87 42.36 18.87
N ALA A 12 -3.30 42.15 20.11
CA ALA A 12 -2.84 41.06 20.94
C ALA A 12 -3.20 39.73 20.27
N VAL A 13 -2.20 39.11 19.64
CA VAL A 13 -2.26 37.71 19.20
C VAL A 13 -2.17 36.85 20.47
N LEU A 14 -3.33 36.58 21.07
CA LEU A 14 -3.52 35.56 22.09
C LEU A 14 -4.71 34.71 21.67
N LEU A 15 -4.53 33.90 20.61
CA LEU A 15 -5.36 32.72 20.40
C LEU A 15 -4.62 31.52 20.99
N SER A 16 -5.11 31.14 22.16
CA SER A 16 -4.85 29.88 22.86
C SER A 16 -4.85 28.69 21.91
N THR A 17 -3.67 28.10 21.77
CA THR A 17 -3.38 26.91 20.97
C THR A 17 -3.81 25.65 21.74
N THR A 18 -5.04 25.22 21.52
CA THR A 18 -5.39 23.80 21.65
C THR A 18 -5.95 23.35 20.31
N ALA A 19 -5.03 23.13 19.37
CA ALA A 19 -5.36 22.45 18.12
C ALA A 19 -5.58 20.98 18.44
N CYS A 20 -6.84 20.61 18.76
CA CYS A 20 -7.26 19.23 18.63
C CYS A 20 -7.50 18.98 17.15
N SER A 21 -6.43 18.70 16.40
CA SER A 21 -6.48 18.40 14.97
C SER A 21 -7.16 17.05 14.78
N THR A 22 -8.49 17.08 14.65
CA THR A 22 -9.27 15.95 14.12
C THR A 22 -8.83 15.75 12.66
N LEU A 23 -8.13 14.64 12.39
CA LEU A 23 -7.75 14.26 11.04
C LEU A 23 -9.01 14.16 10.15
N PRO A 24 -9.00 14.77 8.95
CA PRO A 24 -10.12 14.66 8.04
C PRO A 24 -10.39 13.20 7.69
N PRO A 25 -11.66 12.79 7.45
CA PRO A 25 -12.01 11.39 7.14
C PRO A 25 -11.19 10.78 6.00
N ALA A 26 -10.83 11.59 5.00
CA ALA A 26 -9.99 11.17 3.87
C ALA A 26 -8.57 10.73 4.30
N ALA A 27 -7.98 11.38 5.31
CA ALA A 27 -6.67 10.98 5.81
C ALA A 27 -6.73 9.63 6.53
N LYS A 28 -7.80 9.37 7.30
CA LYS A 28 -8.02 8.06 7.94
C LYS A 28 -8.25 6.94 6.92
N GLN A 29 -9.03 7.22 5.88
CA GLN A 29 -9.27 6.26 4.81
C GLN A 29 -7.97 5.93 4.04
N TYR A 30 -7.14 6.94 3.77
CA TYR A 30 -5.84 6.72 3.15
C TYR A 30 -4.91 5.88 4.02
N ASP A 31 -4.81 6.19 5.31
CA ASP A 31 -4.00 5.42 6.27
C ASP A 31 -4.46 3.95 6.35
N SER A 32 -5.78 3.72 6.42
CA SER A 32 -6.34 2.36 6.41
C SER A 32 -6.05 1.60 5.11
N PHE A 33 -6.03 2.30 3.98
CA PHE A 33 -5.71 1.70 2.70
C PHE A 33 -4.21 1.39 2.59
N SER A 34 -3.34 2.32 2.99
CA SER A 34 -1.89 2.14 2.93
C SER A 34 -1.45 0.96 3.80
N ALA A 35 -2.00 0.82 5.01
CA ALA A 35 -1.75 -0.33 5.88
C ALA A 35 -2.22 -1.65 5.25
N TYR A 36 -3.37 -1.64 4.57
CA TYR A 36 -3.85 -2.82 3.86
C TYR A 36 -2.95 -3.18 2.66
N ALA A 37 -2.60 -2.20 1.82
CA ALA A 37 -1.67 -2.35 0.71
C ALA A 37 -0.33 -2.93 1.14
N GLU A 38 0.26 -2.41 2.22
CA GLU A 38 1.49 -2.94 2.76
C GLU A 38 1.34 -4.38 3.24
N SER A 39 0.22 -4.73 3.90
CA SER A 39 0.00 -6.10 4.37
C SER A 39 -0.07 -7.11 3.23
N VAL A 40 -0.74 -6.76 2.13
CA VAL A 40 -0.86 -7.60 0.93
C VAL A 40 0.49 -7.71 0.22
N PHE A 41 1.22 -6.61 0.07
CA PHE A 41 2.54 -6.59 -0.54
C PHE A 41 3.56 -7.43 0.25
N ARG A 42 3.54 -7.34 1.59
CA ARG A 42 4.38 -8.18 2.45
C ARG A 42 4.05 -9.67 2.31
N HIS A 43 2.77 -10.00 2.19
CA HIS A 43 2.34 -11.39 1.98
C HIS A 43 2.83 -11.94 0.63
N GLN A 44 2.70 -11.17 -0.45
CA GLN A 44 3.24 -11.52 -1.76
C GLN A 44 4.75 -11.77 -1.71
N ASN A 45 5.51 -10.87 -1.08
CA ASN A 45 6.96 -10.98 -1.00
C ASN A 45 7.42 -12.21 -0.22
N ASP A 46 6.73 -12.57 0.87
CA ASP A 46 7.01 -13.81 1.61
C ASP A 46 6.78 -15.03 0.70
N LEU A 47 5.66 -15.05 -0.02
CA LEU A 47 5.29 -16.14 -0.90
C LEU A 47 6.26 -16.32 -2.08
N ILE A 48 6.62 -15.23 -2.76
CA ILE A 48 7.65 -15.22 -3.81
C ILE A 48 8.99 -15.71 -3.26
N SER A 49 9.39 -15.24 -2.07
CA SER A 49 10.65 -15.69 -1.45
C SER A 49 10.66 -17.20 -1.21
N ARG A 50 9.53 -17.77 -0.80
CA ARG A 50 9.36 -19.22 -0.62
C ARG A 50 9.42 -19.98 -1.95
N LEU A 51 8.79 -19.46 -2.99
CA LEU A 51 8.85 -20.03 -4.34
C LEU A 51 10.29 -20.07 -4.86
N MET A 52 11.04 -18.98 -4.73
CA MET A 52 12.44 -18.88 -5.16
C MET A 52 13.39 -19.83 -4.39
N MET A 53 13.01 -20.28 -3.19
CA MET A 53 13.79 -21.25 -2.40
C MET A 53 13.43 -22.71 -2.72
N ARG A 54 12.42 -22.95 -3.56
CA ARG A 54 12.01 -24.29 -3.99
C ARG A 54 13.02 -24.79 -5.03
N ASN A 55 13.30 -26.10 -5.03
CA ASN A 55 14.16 -26.70 -6.05
C ASN A 55 13.39 -26.79 -7.39
N ASP A 56 14.00 -26.30 -8.46
CA ASP A 56 13.53 -26.34 -9.87
C ASP A 56 13.25 -27.75 -10.43
N THR A 57 13.40 -28.82 -9.65
CA THR A 57 13.08 -30.18 -10.11
C THR A 57 11.63 -30.58 -9.91
N ASP A 58 10.82 -29.73 -9.26
CA ASP A 58 9.38 -29.91 -9.12
C ASP A 58 8.61 -28.85 -9.94
N ASP A 59 8.99 -28.69 -11.21
CA ASP A 59 8.23 -27.90 -12.20
C ASP A 59 6.78 -28.40 -12.20
N ASN A 60 5.89 -27.51 -11.78
CA ASN A 60 4.46 -27.73 -11.79
C ASN A 60 3.86 -26.58 -12.57
N ASP A 61 3.51 -26.84 -13.83
CA ASP A 61 2.90 -25.87 -14.74
C ASP A 61 1.71 -25.15 -14.08
N GLU A 62 0.93 -25.84 -13.24
CA GLU A 62 -0.21 -25.21 -12.53
C GLU A 62 0.23 -24.20 -11.46
N LEU A 63 1.40 -24.39 -10.86
CA LEU A 63 1.96 -23.47 -9.87
C LEU A 63 2.60 -22.25 -10.55
N GLU A 64 3.23 -22.45 -11.71
CA GLU A 64 3.76 -21.36 -12.56
C GLU A 64 2.61 -20.49 -13.09
N ASP A 65 1.56 -21.10 -13.64
CA ASP A 65 0.34 -20.38 -14.07
C ASP A 65 -0.29 -19.55 -12.94
N ALA A 66 -0.25 -20.09 -11.71
CA ALA A 66 -0.78 -19.40 -10.53
C ALA A 66 0.13 -18.26 -10.06
N GLU A 67 1.44 -18.39 -10.21
CA GLU A 67 2.40 -17.31 -9.95
C GLU A 67 2.22 -16.16 -10.95
N ASP A 68 2.06 -16.47 -12.24
CA ASP A 68 1.78 -15.49 -13.29
C ASP A 68 0.46 -14.76 -13.03
N ALA A 69 -0.62 -15.49 -12.71
CA ALA A 69 -1.91 -14.89 -12.38
C ALA A 69 -1.82 -13.94 -11.17
N MET A 70 -1.06 -14.33 -10.14
CA MET A 70 -0.81 -13.47 -8.98
C MET A 70 -0.01 -12.23 -9.38
N ASN A 71 1.05 -12.37 -10.18
CA ASN A 71 1.86 -11.24 -10.64
C ASN A 71 1.03 -10.23 -11.45
N ASP A 72 0.16 -10.71 -12.33
CA ASP A 72 -0.76 -9.87 -13.11
C ASP A 72 -1.76 -9.12 -12.23
N ALA A 73 -2.42 -9.83 -11.30
CA ALA A 73 -3.38 -9.24 -10.37
C ALA A 73 -2.72 -8.18 -9.45
N CYS A 74 -1.47 -8.43 -9.04
CA CYS A 74 -0.72 -7.57 -8.14
C CYS A 74 0.09 -6.47 -8.82
N HIS A 75 0.12 -6.39 -10.15
CA HIS A 75 0.90 -5.37 -10.89
C HIS A 75 0.68 -3.95 -10.35
N LEU A 76 -0.58 -3.54 -10.16
CA LEU A 76 -0.89 -2.18 -9.70
C LEU A 76 -0.44 -1.93 -8.26
N LEU A 77 -0.43 -2.97 -7.42
CA LEU A 77 0.08 -2.88 -6.05
C LEU A 77 1.61 -2.76 -6.06
N ASN A 78 2.30 -3.48 -6.95
CA ASN A 78 3.75 -3.39 -7.11
C ASN A 78 4.17 -1.98 -7.57
N GLU A 79 3.49 -1.44 -8.58
CA GLU A 79 3.71 -0.06 -9.05
C GLU A 79 3.40 0.96 -7.95
N TYR A 80 2.37 0.71 -7.12
CA TYR A 80 2.07 1.55 -5.96
C TYR A 80 3.20 1.52 -4.92
N ALA A 81 3.69 0.34 -4.57
CA ALA A 81 4.77 0.17 -3.59
C ALA A 81 6.07 0.84 -4.07
N GLU A 82 6.44 0.66 -5.34
CA GLU A 82 7.61 1.30 -5.97
C GLU A 82 7.52 2.83 -5.85
N ARG A 83 6.39 3.43 -6.23
CA ARG A 83 6.18 4.87 -6.15
C ARG A 83 6.18 5.43 -4.73
N GLU A 84 5.60 4.71 -3.77
CA GLU A 84 5.68 5.11 -2.35
C GLU A 84 7.13 5.06 -1.86
N MET A 85 7.92 4.03 -2.22
CA MET A 85 9.33 3.92 -1.86
C MET A 85 10.17 5.08 -2.43
N GLU A 86 9.92 5.45 -3.69
CA GLU A 86 10.58 6.57 -4.37
C GLU A 86 10.05 7.95 -3.94
N HIS A 87 9.05 8.00 -3.06
CA HIS A 87 8.35 9.23 -2.64
C HIS A 87 7.75 10.02 -3.81
N GLU A 88 7.36 9.31 -4.87
CA GLU A 88 6.73 9.91 -6.04
C GLU A 88 5.30 10.35 -5.76
N SER A 89 4.90 11.49 -6.33
CA SER A 89 3.52 11.94 -6.24
C SER A 89 2.62 11.08 -7.14
N MET A 90 1.63 10.42 -6.54
CA MET A 90 0.64 9.64 -7.28
C MET A 90 -0.68 10.39 -7.44
N GLY A 91 -1.21 10.36 -8.67
CA GLY A 91 -2.53 10.90 -8.98
C GLY A 91 -3.65 10.15 -8.24
N LEU A 92 -4.71 10.88 -7.88
CA LEU A 92 -5.87 10.31 -7.18
C LEU A 92 -6.55 9.17 -7.97
N PHE A 93 -6.55 9.26 -9.30
CA PHE A 93 -7.10 8.22 -10.16
C PHE A 93 -6.32 6.91 -10.04
N PHE A 94 -4.99 6.99 -10.03
CA PHE A 94 -4.13 5.83 -9.83
C PHE A 94 -4.39 5.20 -8.45
N LYS A 95 -4.38 5.99 -7.37
CA LYS A 95 -4.66 5.48 -6.01
C LYS A 95 -6.02 4.77 -5.92
N ARG A 96 -7.06 5.30 -6.58
CA ARG A 96 -8.38 4.62 -6.65
C ARG A 96 -8.32 3.32 -7.44
N LYS A 97 -7.55 3.25 -8.52
CA LYS A 97 -7.40 2.05 -9.33
C LYS A 97 -6.74 0.92 -8.50
N VAL A 98 -5.69 1.26 -7.75
CA VAL A 98 -5.03 0.33 -6.82
C VAL A 98 -6.01 -0.12 -5.73
N GLN A 99 -6.76 0.82 -5.14
CA GLN A 99 -7.80 0.51 -4.15
C GLN A 99 -8.87 -0.46 -4.66
N SER A 100 -9.22 -0.41 -5.95
CA SER A 100 -10.19 -1.33 -6.54
C SER A 100 -9.61 -2.68 -6.94
N SER A 101 -8.29 -2.80 -7.14
CA SER A 101 -7.63 -4.03 -7.60
C SER A 101 -6.99 -4.85 -6.47
N ILE A 102 -6.71 -4.22 -5.33
CA ILE A 102 -5.98 -4.86 -4.22
C ILE A 102 -6.66 -6.13 -3.68
N GLU A 103 -7.99 -6.20 -3.72
CA GLU A 103 -8.73 -7.38 -3.26
C GLU A 103 -8.51 -8.59 -4.19
N GLU A 104 -8.43 -8.36 -5.50
CA GLU A 104 -8.11 -9.39 -6.49
C GLU A 104 -6.67 -9.90 -6.31
N CYS A 105 -5.72 -8.99 -6.07
CA CYS A 105 -4.34 -9.36 -5.73
C CYS A 105 -4.27 -10.23 -4.46
N ASP A 106 -4.94 -9.86 -3.36
CA ASP A 106 -4.95 -10.69 -2.14
C ASP A 106 -5.57 -12.07 -2.37
N GLN A 107 -6.59 -12.17 -3.24
CA GLN A 107 -7.21 -13.45 -3.60
C GLN A 107 -6.24 -14.36 -4.37
N GLU A 108 -5.53 -13.84 -5.37
CA GLU A 108 -4.57 -14.65 -6.14
C GLU A 108 -3.33 -15.03 -5.29
N ILE A 109 -2.88 -14.16 -4.37
CA ILE A 109 -1.84 -14.53 -3.39
C ILE A 109 -2.28 -15.74 -2.55
N ARG A 110 -3.50 -15.72 -2.00
CA ARG A 110 -4.03 -16.84 -1.19
C ARG A 110 -4.20 -18.13 -1.99
N LYS A 111 -4.56 -18.01 -3.27
CA LYS A 111 -4.68 -19.15 -4.18
C LYS A 111 -3.32 -19.78 -4.45
N LEU A 112 -2.32 -18.97 -4.78
CA LEU A 112 -0.95 -19.43 -4.96
C LEU A 112 -0.38 -20.04 -3.67
N GLU A 113 -0.62 -19.42 -2.51
CA GLU A 113 -0.22 -19.95 -1.20
C GLU A 113 -0.84 -21.34 -0.97
N THR A 114 -2.14 -21.49 -1.26
CA THR A 114 -2.85 -22.76 -1.11
C THR A 114 -2.28 -23.84 -2.02
N MET A 115 -1.94 -23.51 -3.26
CA MET A 115 -1.32 -24.43 -4.22
C MET A 115 0.09 -24.82 -3.78
N LEU A 116 0.90 -23.86 -3.33
CA LEU A 116 2.23 -24.10 -2.79
C LEU A 116 2.19 -25.05 -1.59
N MET A 117 1.27 -24.83 -0.65
CA MET A 117 1.08 -25.73 0.50
C MET A 117 0.65 -27.15 0.11
N GLN A 118 -0.05 -27.33 -1.01
CA GLN A 118 -0.43 -28.64 -1.51
C GLN A 118 0.76 -29.34 -2.18
N ALA A 119 1.55 -28.60 -2.96
CA ALA A 119 2.76 -29.09 -3.58
C ALA A 119 3.77 -29.57 -2.53
N ASP A 120 3.95 -28.81 -1.44
CA ASP A 120 4.85 -29.17 -0.32
C ASP A 120 4.40 -30.43 0.44
N LYS A 121 3.10 -30.74 0.45
CA LYS A 121 2.52 -31.90 1.15
C LYS A 121 2.53 -33.18 0.32
N LYS A 122 2.69 -33.09 -1.01
CA LYS A 122 2.66 -34.25 -1.89
C LYS A 122 3.94 -35.07 -1.66
N PRO A 123 3.86 -36.33 -1.21
CA PRO A 123 5.06 -37.16 -1.06
C PRO A 123 5.68 -37.39 -2.44
N ARG A 124 6.99 -37.18 -2.55
CA ARG A 124 7.79 -37.47 -3.75
C ARG A 124 7.79 -38.97 -4.06
#